data_AF-A0AAN4T4R8-F1
#
_entry.id   AF-A0AAN4T4R8-F1
#
_cell.length_a   1.000
_cell.length_b   1.000
_cell.length_c   1.000
_cell.angle_alpha   90.00
_cell.angle_beta   90.00
_cell.angle_gamma   90.00
#
_symmetry.space_group_name_H-M   'P 1'
#
loop_
_entity.id
_entity.type
_entity.pdbx_description
1 polymer ?
#
loop_
_entity_poly.entity_id
_entity_poly.type
_entity_poly.pdbx_seq_one_letter_code
_entity_poly.pdbx_strand_id
1 'polypeptide(L)'
;MESLYQIFDERYEGAIELCAQYQLFPSLSEWAGKILLLETSEEKPEPILYRKMLEALKATGIFSVLNGILVGKPMDETYYGEYKQILLDVIDTDIPILYNLNVGHATPRAIIPFGVKAQVDANEQVIRFLNELK
;
A
#
# COMPACT_ATOMS: atom_id res chain seq x y z
N MET A 1 -12.28 3.56 -7.64
CA MET A 1 -11.63 2.38 -7.04
C MET A 1 -11.88 2.46 -5.55
N GLU A 2 -12.35 1.40 -4.91
CA GLU A 2 -12.63 1.44 -3.47
C GLU A 2 -11.34 1.35 -2.66
N SER A 3 -11.23 2.15 -1.60
CA SER A 3 -10.05 2.17 -0.74
C SER A 3 -10.03 0.95 0.17
N LEU A 4 -8.86 0.34 0.36
CA LEU A 4 -8.65 -0.78 1.29
C LEU A 4 -9.11 -0.44 2.72
N TYR A 5 -9.07 0.84 3.09
CA TYR A 5 -9.53 1.31 4.40
C TYR A 5 -11.03 1.09 4.64
N GLN A 6 -11.86 1.00 3.59
CA GLN A 6 -13.30 0.77 3.74
C GLN A 6 -13.61 -0.58 4.40
N ILE A 7 -12.69 -1.54 4.35
CA ILE A 7 -12.78 -2.81 5.08
C ILE A 7 -12.75 -2.61 6.60
N PHE A 8 -12.08 -1.56 7.05
CA PHE A 8 -11.78 -1.28 8.46
C PHE A 8 -12.55 -0.08 9.01
N ASP A 9 -13.55 0.41 8.27
CA ASP A 9 -14.28 1.63 8.57
C ASP A 9 -15.79 1.35 8.58
N GLU A 10 -16.51 1.89 9.55
CA GLU A 10 -17.96 1.68 9.72
C GLU A 10 -18.80 2.50 8.74
N ARG A 11 -18.18 3.05 7.69
CA ARG A 11 -18.86 3.83 6.64
C ARG A 11 -20.02 3.05 6.01
N TYR A 12 -19.94 1.73 5.99
CA TYR A 12 -21.05 0.85 5.66
C TYR A 12 -21.34 -0.06 6.86
N GLU A 13 -22.59 -0.04 7.33
CA GLU A 13 -23.04 -0.88 8.42
C GLU A 13 -22.76 -2.35 8.09
N GLY A 14 -22.04 -3.05 8.98
CA GLY A 14 -21.69 -4.45 8.78
C GLY A 14 -20.39 -4.73 8.01
N ALA A 15 -19.64 -3.72 7.53
CA ALA A 15 -18.45 -3.94 6.69
C ALA A 15 -17.35 -4.74 7.41
N ILE A 16 -17.12 -4.44 8.70
CA ILE A 16 -16.13 -5.13 9.52
C ILE A 16 -16.56 -6.58 9.77
N GLU A 17 -17.84 -6.79 10.12
CA GLU A 17 -18.42 -8.11 10.33
C GLU A 17 -18.37 -8.97 9.07
N LEU A 18 -18.71 -8.39 7.91
CA LEU A 18 -18.63 -9.06 6.61
C LEU A 18 -17.20 -9.42 6.26
N CYS A 19 -16.23 -8.53 6.48
CA CYS A 19 -14.83 -8.83 6.27
C CYS A 19 -14.38 -10.03 7.11
N ALA A 20 -14.73 -10.04 8.39
CA ALA A 20 -14.40 -11.12 9.30
C ALA A 20 -15.09 -12.44 8.91
N GLN A 21 -16.37 -12.38 8.55
CA GLN A 21 -17.16 -13.55 8.17
C GLN A 21 -16.67 -14.20 6.88
N TYR A 22 -16.31 -13.40 5.87
CA TYR A 22 -15.93 -13.88 4.54
C TYR A 22 -14.42 -13.89 4.30
N GLN A 23 -13.62 -13.54 5.31
CA GLN A 23 -12.16 -13.45 5.22
C GLN A 23 -11.69 -12.62 4.01
N LEU A 24 -12.36 -11.47 3.79
CA LEU A 24 -12.10 -10.62 2.62
C LEU A 24 -10.71 -9.99 2.67
N PHE A 25 -10.16 -9.79 3.87
CA PHE A 25 -8.77 -9.40 4.04
C PHE A 25 -7.89 -10.65 4.17
N PRO A 26 -6.82 -10.80 3.34
CA PRO A 26 -6.00 -12.00 3.35
C PRO A 26 -5.32 -12.23 4.71
N SER A 27 -5.07 -13.50 5.02
CA SER A 27 -4.35 -13.90 6.24
C SER A 27 -2.89 -13.43 6.23
N LEU A 28 -2.24 -13.36 7.39
CA LEU A 28 -0.82 -13.02 7.48
C LEU A 28 0.07 -13.98 6.69
N SER A 29 -0.27 -15.27 6.64
CA SER A 29 0.43 -16.26 5.81
C SER A 29 0.31 -15.97 4.32
N GLU A 30 -0.83 -15.43 3.88
CA GLU A 30 -1.00 -15.01 2.50
C GLU A 30 -0.24 -13.73 2.21
N TRP A 31 -0.13 -12.80 3.15
CA TRP A 31 0.67 -11.58 2.99
C TRP A 31 2.18 -11.83 3.03
N ALA A 32 2.62 -12.90 3.68
CA ALA A 32 4.02 -13.19 3.92
C ALA A 32 4.86 -13.18 2.64
N GLY A 33 5.96 -12.42 2.67
CA GLY A 33 6.91 -12.29 1.57
C GLY A 33 6.43 -11.48 0.36
N LYS A 34 5.23 -10.88 0.41
CA LYS A 34 4.74 -10.00 -0.67
C LYS A 34 5.38 -8.62 -0.60
N ILE A 35 5.34 -7.93 -1.74
CA ILE A 35 5.61 -6.50 -1.86
C ILE A 35 4.25 -5.80 -1.93
N LEU A 36 4.02 -4.84 -1.03
CA LEU A 36 2.78 -4.06 -0.99
C LEU A 36 2.92 -2.83 -1.89
N LEU A 37 1.94 -2.55 -2.75
CA LEU A 37 1.83 -1.28 -3.46
C LEU A 37 0.75 -0.41 -2.81
N LEU A 38 1.15 0.78 -2.35
CA LEU A 38 0.25 1.81 -1.84
C LEU A 38 0.19 2.97 -2.84
N GLU A 39 -1.00 3.51 -3.06
CA GLU A 39 -1.19 4.73 -3.83
C GLU A 39 -2.38 5.51 -3.25
N THR A 40 -2.37 6.82 -3.45
CA THR A 40 -3.48 7.69 -3.07
C THR A 40 -4.28 8.01 -4.33
N SER A 41 -5.56 7.64 -4.32
CA SER A 41 -6.51 7.88 -5.39
C SER A 41 -6.68 9.38 -5.71
N GLU A 42 -7.56 9.69 -6.67
CA GLU A 42 -7.97 11.07 -6.96
C GLU A 42 -8.56 11.83 -5.75
N GLU A 43 -8.94 11.11 -4.68
CA GLU A 43 -9.54 11.68 -3.48
C GLU A 43 -8.57 12.54 -2.66
N LYS A 44 -7.25 12.36 -2.83
CA LYS A 44 -6.19 13.12 -2.11
C LYS A 44 -6.53 13.31 -0.62
N PRO A 45 -6.67 12.21 0.14
CA PRO A 45 -7.18 12.27 1.52
C PRO A 45 -6.33 13.18 2.40
N GLU A 46 -6.96 14.09 3.15
CA GLU A 46 -6.24 14.94 4.11
C GLU A 46 -5.26 14.12 4.97
N PRO A 47 -4.07 14.66 5.33
CA PRO A 47 -3.02 13.91 6.02
C PRO A 47 -3.51 13.19 7.29
N ILE A 48 -4.47 13.78 8.01
CA ILE A 48 -5.09 13.18 9.20
C ILE A 48 -5.84 11.89 8.84
N LEU A 49 -6.60 11.88 7.73
CA LEU A 49 -7.29 10.68 7.26
C LEU A 49 -6.29 9.65 6.72
N TYR A 50 -5.29 10.09 5.95
CA TYR A 50 -4.24 9.19 5.45
C TYR A 50 -3.51 8.46 6.59
N ARG A 51 -3.21 9.15 7.70
CA ARG A 51 -2.65 8.53 8.91
C ARG A 51 -3.57 7.45 9.47
N LYS A 52 -4.87 7.74 9.65
CA LYS A 52 -5.84 6.75 10.14
C LYS A 52 -5.91 5.52 9.25
N MET A 53 -5.86 5.72 7.92
CA MET A 53 -5.85 4.63 6.95
C MET A 53 -4.64 3.71 7.13
N LEU A 54 -3.45 4.29 7.29
CA LEU A 54 -2.23 3.53 7.53
C LEU A 54 -2.21 2.86 8.91
N GLU A 55 -2.73 3.51 9.95
CA GLU A 55 -2.84 2.92 11.30
C GLU A 55 -3.78 1.71 11.32
N ALA A 56 -4.88 1.76 10.56
CA ALA A 56 -5.77 0.61 10.40
C ALA A 56 -5.05 -0.56 9.69
N LEU A 57 -4.27 -0.28 8.64
CA LEU A 57 -3.43 -1.31 8.00
C LEU A 57 -2.37 -1.85 8.94
N LYS A 58 -1.73 -0.99 9.74
CA LYS A 58 -0.77 -1.41 10.75
C LYS A 58 -1.38 -2.38 11.76
N ALA A 59 -2.61 -2.12 12.21
CA ALA A 59 -3.31 -2.96 13.18
C ALA A 59 -3.55 -4.40 12.66
N THR A 60 -3.55 -4.62 11.35
CA THR A 60 -3.64 -5.97 10.77
C THR A 60 -2.37 -6.80 10.95
N GLY A 61 -1.22 -6.18 11.24
CA GLY A 61 0.07 -6.84 11.42
C GLY A 61 0.84 -7.12 10.11
N ILE A 62 0.31 -6.76 8.94
CA ILE A 62 0.94 -7.10 7.64
C ILE A 62 2.36 -6.54 7.47
N PHE A 63 2.67 -5.37 8.04
CA PHE A 63 4.00 -4.77 7.90
C PHE A 63 5.13 -5.60 8.54
N SER A 64 4.78 -6.57 9.39
CA SER A 64 5.75 -7.49 9.98
C SER A 64 6.10 -8.70 9.09
N VAL A 65 5.30 -8.99 8.07
CA VAL A 65 5.46 -10.17 7.20
C VAL A 65 5.76 -9.83 5.74
N LEU A 66 5.64 -8.56 5.35
CA LEU A 66 5.93 -8.08 4.00
C LEU A 66 7.44 -7.94 3.75
N ASN A 67 7.87 -8.07 2.50
CA ASN A 67 9.27 -7.88 2.08
C ASN A 67 9.61 -6.43 1.74
N GLY A 68 8.62 -5.58 1.50
CA GLY A 68 8.82 -4.20 1.08
C GLY A 68 7.52 -3.49 0.72
N ILE A 69 7.59 -2.17 0.63
CA ILE A 69 6.47 -1.30 0.26
C ILE A 69 6.88 -0.40 -0.88
N LEU A 70 6.07 -0.39 -1.93
CA LEU A 70 6.13 0.53 -3.04
C LEU A 70 5.05 1.58 -2.84
N VAL A 71 5.38 2.86 -3.02
CA VAL A 71 4.42 3.94 -2.84
C VAL A 71 4.37 4.83 -4.08
N GLY A 72 3.18 4.93 -4.65
CA GLY A 72 2.89 5.83 -5.76
C GLY A 72 3.03 7.29 -5.36
N LYS A 73 3.48 8.11 -6.30
CA LYS A 73 3.50 9.55 -6.20
C LYS A 73 2.06 10.07 -6.03
N PRO A 74 1.78 10.94 -5.06
CA PRO A 74 0.47 11.57 -4.93
C PRO A 74 0.12 12.40 -6.16
N MET A 75 -1.16 12.39 -6.56
CA MET A 75 -1.64 13.21 -7.67
C MET A 75 -1.38 14.69 -7.39
N ASP A 76 -0.85 15.41 -8.38
CA ASP A 76 -0.43 16.82 -8.29
C ASP A 76 0.54 17.12 -7.13
N GLU A 77 1.27 16.11 -6.63
CA GLU A 77 2.17 16.22 -5.48
C GLU A 77 1.49 16.73 -4.19
N THR A 78 0.17 16.60 -4.12
CA THR A 78 -0.60 17.06 -2.95
C THR A 78 -0.18 16.26 -1.72
N TYR A 79 0.19 16.96 -0.64
CA TYR A 79 0.66 16.39 0.64
C TYR A 79 1.89 15.48 0.52
N TYR A 80 2.74 15.66 -0.50
CA TYR A 80 3.90 14.81 -0.75
C TYR A 80 4.81 14.65 0.49
N GLY A 81 5.13 15.75 1.18
CA GLY A 81 5.99 15.73 2.35
C GLY A 81 5.31 15.10 3.56
N GLU A 82 4.05 15.46 3.78
CA GLU A 82 3.24 15.00 4.91
C GLU A 82 2.98 13.51 4.84
N TYR A 83 2.59 12.97 3.67
CA TYR A 83 2.39 11.53 3.50
C TYR A 83 3.68 10.76 3.69
N LYS A 84 4.80 11.27 3.17
CA LYS A 84 6.11 10.65 3.40
C LYS A 84 6.44 10.59 4.89
N GLN A 85 6.21 11.66 5.64
CA GLN A 85 6.46 11.66 7.08
C GLN A 85 5.52 10.70 7.81
N ILE A 86 4.23 10.68 7.46
CA ILE A 86 3.25 9.76 8.07
C ILE A 86 3.64 8.29 7.82
N LEU A 87 4.10 7.93 6.62
CA LEU A 87 4.58 6.59 6.33
C LEU A 87 5.70 6.17 7.29
N LEU A 88 6.69 7.05 7.50
CA LEU A 88 7.81 6.81 8.41
C LEU A 88 7.39 6.78 9.88
N ASP A 89 6.40 7.57 10.27
CA ASP A 89 5.91 7.61 11.65
C ASP A 89 5.05 6.38 12.00
N VAL A 90 4.21 5.93 11.07
CA VAL A 90 3.24 4.85 11.32
C VAL A 90 3.91 3.48 11.15
N ILE A 91 4.72 3.32 10.11
CA ILE A 91 5.38 2.05 9.79
C ILE A 91 6.70 1.99 10.56
N ASP A 92 6.63 1.46 11.78
CA ASP A 92 7.70 1.39 12.76
C ASP A 92 8.54 0.09 12.65
N THR A 93 8.63 -0.47 11.45
CA THR A 93 9.46 -1.63 11.14
C THR A 93 10.59 -1.23 10.20
N ASP A 94 11.66 -2.03 10.14
CA ASP A 94 12.78 -1.81 9.21
C ASP A 94 12.45 -2.20 7.75
N ILE A 95 11.15 -2.31 7.40
CA ILE A 95 10.72 -2.69 6.06
C ILE A 95 11.12 -1.62 5.03
N PRO A 96 11.74 -1.99 3.89
CA PRO A 96 12.12 -1.00 2.90
C PRO A 96 10.89 -0.37 2.23
N ILE A 97 10.88 0.96 2.15
CA ILE A 97 9.84 1.76 1.49
C ILE A 97 10.45 2.51 0.30
N LEU A 98 10.00 2.20 -0.91
CA LEU A 98 10.35 2.94 -2.12
C LEU A 98 9.20 3.90 -2.47
N TYR A 99 9.45 5.19 -2.26
CA TYR A 99 8.46 6.26 -2.44
C TYR A 99 8.60 6.96 -3.79
N ASN A 100 7.54 7.66 -4.22
CA ASN A 100 7.50 8.50 -5.43
C ASN A 100 7.55 7.72 -6.76
N LEU A 101 6.85 6.59 -6.82
CA LEU A 101 6.70 5.84 -8.07
C LEU A 101 5.64 6.46 -8.97
N ASN A 102 5.90 6.46 -10.28
CA ASN A 102 4.97 6.94 -11.31
C ASN A 102 3.82 5.93 -11.54
N VAL A 103 2.97 5.69 -10.54
CA VAL A 103 1.86 4.72 -10.54
C VAL A 103 0.66 5.28 -9.81
N GLY A 104 -0.51 4.66 -9.97
CA GLY A 104 -1.77 5.19 -9.42
C GLY A 104 -2.28 6.37 -10.25
N HIS A 105 -2.71 7.44 -9.59
CA HIS A 105 -3.40 8.57 -10.22
C HIS A 105 -2.48 9.71 -10.72
N ALA A 106 -1.20 9.74 -10.32
CA ALA A 106 -0.21 10.68 -10.87
C ALA A 106 0.12 10.37 -12.34
N THR A 107 0.73 11.33 -13.06
CA THR A 107 1.21 11.14 -14.44
C THR A 107 2.71 11.49 -14.54
N PRO A 108 3.49 10.82 -15.44
CA PRO A 108 3.13 9.66 -16.26
C PRO A 108 2.83 8.40 -15.43
N ARG A 109 2.15 7.40 -16.00
CA ARG A 109 1.74 6.16 -15.31
C ARG A 109 2.47 4.95 -15.87
N ALA A 110 3.17 4.23 -15.02
CA ALA A 110 3.72 2.92 -15.29
C ALA A 110 2.67 1.83 -15.03
N ILE A 111 2.78 0.74 -15.78
CA ILE A 111 1.98 -0.46 -15.57
C ILE A 111 2.75 -1.36 -14.59
N ILE A 112 2.13 -1.70 -13.46
CA ILE A 112 2.65 -2.71 -12.53
C ILE A 112 1.82 -3.99 -12.67
N PRO A 113 2.41 -5.11 -13.12
CA PRO A 113 1.73 -6.40 -13.12
C PRO A 113 1.58 -6.92 -11.68
N PHE A 114 0.36 -7.32 -11.32
CA PHE A 114 0.09 -8.00 -10.06
C PHE A 114 0.17 -9.51 -10.22
N GLY A 115 0.53 -10.21 -9.15
CA GLY A 115 0.59 -11.68 -9.13
C GLY A 115 1.85 -12.29 -9.74
N VAL A 116 2.83 -11.46 -10.15
CA VAL A 116 4.15 -11.90 -10.62
C VAL A 116 5.21 -11.69 -9.55
N LYS A 117 6.30 -12.45 -9.62
CA LYS A 117 7.48 -12.20 -8.76
C LYS A 117 8.15 -10.90 -9.20
N ALA A 118 8.55 -10.11 -8.22
CA ALA A 118 9.29 -8.87 -8.44
C ALA A 118 10.51 -8.80 -7.52
N GLN A 119 11.58 -8.21 -8.03
CA GLN A 119 12.75 -7.81 -7.27
C GLN A 119 12.84 -6.29 -7.29
N VAL A 120 13.05 -5.67 -6.13
CA VAL A 120 13.20 -4.23 -5.98
C VAL A 120 14.58 -3.96 -5.43
N ASP A 121 15.38 -3.20 -6.18
CA ASP A 121 16.67 -2.71 -5.73
C ASP A 121 16.58 -1.20 -5.52
N ALA A 122 16.61 -0.78 -4.25
CA ALA A 122 16.51 0.64 -3.88
C ALA A 122 17.79 1.43 -4.20
N ASN A 123 18.95 0.78 -4.23
CA ASN A 123 20.24 1.42 -4.53
C ASN A 123 20.35 1.70 -6.03
N GLU A 124 19.99 0.71 -6.86
CA GLU A 124 19.95 0.88 -8.31
C GLU A 124 18.70 1.64 -8.79
N GLN A 125 17.71 1.82 -7.91
CA GLN A 125 16.38 2.36 -8.23
C GLN A 125 15.67 1.57 -9.33
N VAL A 126 15.72 0.23 -9.27
CA VAL A 126 15.12 -0.63 -10.29
C VAL A 126 14.12 -1.62 -9.70
N ILE A 127 12.98 -1.74 -10.38
CA ILE A 127 11.99 -2.80 -10.16
C ILE A 127 12.06 -3.76 -11.34
N ARG A 128 12.30 -5.04 -11.06
CA ARG A 128 12.40 -6.12 -12.07
C ARG A 128 11.24 -7.08 -11.87
N PHE A 129 10.44 -7.28 -12.92
CA PHE A 129 9.41 -8.32 -12.93
C PHE A 129 10.02 -9.60 -13.50
N LEU A 130 10.06 -10.64 -12.68
CA LEU A 130 10.63 -11.92 -13.05
C LEU A 130 9.50 -12.74 -13.69
N ASN A 131 9.55 -12.88 -15.02
CA ASN A 131 8.67 -13.81 -15.71
C ASN A 131 9.04 -15.24 -15.28
N GLU A 132 8.09 -15.96 -14.71
CA GLU A 132 8.14 -17.42 -14.77
C GLU A 132 7.72 -17.78 -16.19
N LEU A 133 8.70 -18.15 -17.03
CA LEU A 133 8.40 -18.86 -18.26
C LEU A 133 7.66 -20.14 -17.84
N LYS A 134 6.35 -20.18 -18.10
CA LYS A 134 5.57 -21.42 -18.05
C LYS A 134 5.91 -22.27 -19.28
#